data_AF-A0A1Q7E6V8-F1
#
_entry.id   AF-A0A1Q7E6V8-F1
#
_cell.length_a   1.000
_cell.length_b   1.000
_cell.length_c   1.000
_cell.angle_alpha   90.00
_cell.angle_beta   90.00
_cell.angle_gamma   90.00
#
_symmetry.space_group_name_H-M   'P 1'
#
loop_
_entity.id
_entity.type
_entity.pdbx_description
1 polymer ?
#
loop_
_entity_poly.entity_id
_entity_poly.type
_entity_poly.pdbx_seq_one_letter_code
_entity_poly.pdbx_strand_id
1 'polypeptide(L)' 'MSFNIGYHNEHHDFPGVPWNRVPQIRRLAPEWYDCLVSYRSWTKLLVRFLFDPKVTLFARMGRTDRGAVEAPLGPGLA' A
#
# COMPACT_ATOMS: atom_id res chain seq x y z
N MET A 1 -12.55 3.13 8.15
CA MET A 1 -11.13 3.03 7.79
C MET A 1 -10.17 3.61 8.84
N SER A 2 -10.41 4.82 9.36
CA SER A 2 -9.36 5.68 9.93
C SER A 2 -8.58 5.13 11.14
N PHE A 3 -9.20 4.38 12.05
CA PHE A 3 -8.50 3.89 13.26
C PHE A 3 -7.93 2.47 13.13
N ASN A 4 -8.35 1.69 12.13
CA ASN A 4 -7.82 0.35 11.82
C ASN A 4 -6.89 0.38 10.59
N ILE A 5 -6.05 1.42 10.50
CA ILE A 5 -5.17 1.66 9.35
C ILE A 5 -4.22 0.48 9.03
N GLY A 6 -3.91 -0.34 10.03
CA GLY A 6 -3.08 -1.55 9.86
C GLY A 6 -3.75 -2.68 9.10
N TYR A 7 -5.07 -2.58 8.85
CA TYR A 7 -5.86 -3.57 8.12
C TYR A 7 -6.44 -3.02 6.82
N HIS A 8 -5.74 -2.07 6.20
CA HIS A 8 -6.23 -1.36 5.02
C HIS A 8 -6.42 -2.31 3.83
N ASN A 9 -5.47 -3.22 3.62
CA ASN A 9 -5.52 -4.21 2.53
C ASN A 9 -6.72 -5.13 2.70
N GLU A 10 -6.88 -5.70 3.90
CA GLU A 10 -7.97 -6.62 4.24
C GLU A 10 -9.36 -5.95 4.05
N HIS A 11 -9.47 -4.65 4.33
CA HIS A 11 -10.71 -3.92 4.06
C HIS A 11 -10.95 -3.70 2.55
N HIS A 12 -9.91 -3.45 1.76
CA HIS A 12 -10.04 -3.30 0.32
C HIS A 12 -10.38 -4.62 -0.38
N ASP A 13 -9.87 -5.74 0.12
CA ASP A 13 -10.20 -7.09 -0.38
C ASP A 13 -11.64 -7.49 0.00
N PHE A 14 -12.09 -7.09 1.19
CA PHE A 14 -13.41 -7.44 1.74
C PHE A 14 -14.22 -6.21 2.18
N PRO A 15 -14.66 -5.35 1.24
CA PRO A 15 -15.35 -4.09 1.57
C PRO A 15 -16.69 -4.29 2.28
N GLY A 16 -17.31 -5.46 2.13
CA GLY A 16 -18.54 -5.84 2.83
C GLY A 16 -18.34 -6.26 4.29
N VAL A 17 -17.10 -6.48 4.75
CA VAL A 17 -16.82 -6.88 6.13
C VAL A 17 -16.69 -5.64 7.00
N PRO A 18 -17.46 -5.55 8.11
CA PRO A 18 -17.38 -4.40 8.99
C PRO A 18 -16.00 -4.30 9.65
N TRP A 19 -15.54 -3.06 9.84
CA TRP A 19 -14.18 -2.72 10.26
C TRP A 19 -13.68 -3.40 11.55
N ASN A 20 -14.59 -3.73 12.47
CA ASN A 20 -14.29 -4.42 13.73
C ASN A 20 -14.03 -5.93 13.54
N ARG A 21 -14.45 -6.52 12.42
CA ARG A 21 -14.21 -7.93 12.07
C ARG A 21 -13.02 -8.13 11.14
N VAL A 22 -12.52 -7.07 10.51
CA VAL A 22 -11.35 -7.14 9.62
C VAL A 22 -10.11 -7.79 10.27
N PRO A 23 -9.81 -7.59 11.58
CA PRO A 23 -8.69 -8.30 12.21
C PRO A 23 -8.81 -9.83 12.19
N GLN A 24 -10.03 -10.37 12.06
CA GLN A 24 -10.27 -11.81 11.95
C GLN A 24 -9.79 -12.34 10.59
N ILE A 25 -9.94 -11.55 9.51
CA ILE A 25 -9.45 -11.91 8.16
C ILE A 25 -7.95 -12.15 8.22
N ARG A 26 -7.19 -11.19 8.79
CA ARG A 26 -5.74 -11.32 8.94
C ARG A 26 -5.32 -12.58 9.70
N ARG A 27 -6.08 -12.97 10.74
CA ARG A 27 -5.81 -14.19 11.51
C ARG A 27 -6.09 -15.48 10.74
N LEU A 28 -7.04 -15.44 9.81
CA LEU A 28 -7.39 -16.59 8.96
C LEU A 28 -6.42 -16.77 7.78
N ALA A 29 -5.68 -15.72 7.45
CA ALA A 29 -4.87 -15.61 6.23
C ALA A 29 -3.50 -14.93 6.47
N PRO A 30 -2.74 -15.30 7.53
CA PRO A 30 -1.48 -14.64 7.85
C PRO A 30 -0.45 -14.71 6.69
N GLU A 31 -0.45 -15.79 5.91
CA GLU A 31 0.45 -16.00 4.78
C GLU A 31 0.35 -14.92 3.69
N TRP A 32 -0.84 -14.32 3.51
CA TRP A 32 -1.06 -13.27 2.52
C TRP A 32 -0.82 -11.87 3.08
N TYR A 33 -1.01 -11.67 4.38
CA TYR A 33 -1.06 -10.33 4.98
C TYR A 33 0.15 -9.98 5.87
N ASP A 34 0.88 -10.95 6.40
CA ASP A 34 2.06 -10.71 7.26
C ASP A 34 3.32 -10.29 6.49
N CYS A 35 3.38 -10.62 5.20
CA CYS A 35 4.43 -10.14 4.31
C CYS A 35 4.23 -8.69 3.84
N LEU A 36 3.01 -8.13 4.01
CA LEU A 36 2.68 -6.78 3.55
C LEU A 36 3.06 -5.71 4.58
N VAL A 37 3.54 -4.57 4.07
CA VAL A 37 3.78 -3.39 4.89
C VAL A 37 2.45 -2.86 5.43
N SER A 38 2.37 -2.67 6.74
CA SER A 38 1.20 -2.12 7.42
C SER A 38 1.60 -1.17 8.55
N TYR A 39 0.71 -0.22 8.88
CA TYR A 39 0.92 0.72 9.97
C TYR A 39 0.14 0.30 11.22
N ARG A 40 0.81 0.16 12.37
CA ARG A 40 0.16 -0.27 13.62
C ARG A 40 -0.42 0.87 14.47
N SER A 41 -0.10 2.13 14.16
CA SER A 41 -0.53 3.29 14.93
C SER A 41 -0.87 4.46 14.01
N TRP A 42 -2.12 4.91 14.07
CA TRP A 42 -2.60 6.05 13.30
C TRP A 42 -1.98 7.37 13.79
N THR A 43 -1.86 7.57 15.12
CA THR A 43 -1.22 8.76 15.70
C THR A 43 0.25 8.86 15.28
N LYS A 44 1.00 7.76 15.30
CA LYS A 44 2.40 7.75 14.85
C LYS A 44 2.50 8.11 13.36
N LEU A 45 1.58 7.61 12.53
CA LEU A 45 1.52 7.95 11.12
C LEU A 45 1.23 9.45 10.90
N LEU A 46 0.28 10.01 11.65
CA LEU A 46 -0.05 11.44 11.61
C LEU A 46 1.14 12.31 12.02
N VAL A 47 1.81 11.99 13.14
CA VAL A 47 3.02 12.69 13.59
C VAL A 47 4.12 12.61 12.53
N ARG A 48 4.35 11.43 11.95
CA ARG A 48 5.33 11.29 10.86
C ARG A 48 4.96 12.16 9.66
N PHE A 49 3.69 12.16 9.25
CA PHE A 49 3.22 12.98 8.13
C PHE A 49 3.45 14.48 8.35
N LEU A 50 3.26 14.97 9.58
CA LEU A 50 3.40 16.40 9.90
C LEU A 50 4.87 16.84 10.10
N PHE A 51 5.73 15.96 10.61
CA PHE A 51 7.07 16.35 11.08
C PHE A 51 8.23 15.70 10.33
N ASP A 52 8.01 14.68 9.49
CA ASP A 52 9.06 14.05 8.69
C ASP A 52 9.29 14.87 7.40
N PRO A 53 10.43 15.59 7.26
CA PRO A 53 10.68 16.44 6.09
C PRO A 53 10.80 15.64 4.78
N LYS A 54 10.94 14.31 4.85
CA LYS A 54 10.96 13.42 3.69
C LYS A 54 9.56 13.14 3.14
N VAL A 55 8.51 13.40 3.92
CA VAL A 55 7.12 13.21 3.53
C VAL A 55 6.57 14.56 3.08
N THR A 56 6.58 14.79 1.77
CA THR A 56 6.04 16.01 1.17
C THR A 56 4.82 15.68 0.31
N LEU A 57 3.94 16.65 0.06
CA LEU A 57 2.77 16.46 -0.82
C LEU A 57 3.16 16.14 -2.28
N PHE A 58 4.41 16.41 -2.65
CA PHE A 58 4.97 16.12 -3.97
C PHE A 58 5.78 14.81 -4.00
N ALA A 59 5.96 14.15 -2.85
CA ALA A 59 6.64 12.87 -2.77
C ALA A 59 5.74 11.78 -3.39
N ARG A 60 6.06 11.39 -4.62
CA ARG A 60 5.44 10.24 -5.28
C ARG A 60 6.33 9.01 -5.13
N MET A 61 5.75 7.89 -4.73
CA MET A 61 6.42 6.60 -4.92
C MET A 61 6.25 6.18 -6.38
N GLY A 62 7.31 6.31 -7.16
CA GLY A 62 7.40 5.71 -8.49
C GLY A 62 7.92 4.28 -8.36
N ARG A 63 7.34 3.34 -9.11
CA ARG A 63 7.98 2.03 -9.31
C ARG A 63 9.23 2.25 -10.16
N THR A 64 10.38 1.81 -9.67
CA THR A 64 11.66 1.84 -10.39
C THR A 64 11.70 0.80 -11.51
N ASP A 65 10.86 -0.24 -11.42
CA ASP A 65 10.74 -1.36 -12.34
C ASP A 65 9.36 -1.35 -13.03
N ARG A 66 9.10 -0.38 -13.90
CA ARG A 66 8.22 -0.73 -15.02
C ARG A 66 9.07 -1.67 -15.85
N GLY A 67 8.76 -2.97 -15.79
CA GLY A 67 9.52 -4.02 -16.47
C GLY A 67 9.97 -3.54 -17.84
N ALA A 68 11.21 -3.85 -18.20
CA ALA A 68 11.73 -3.62 -19.53
C ALA A 68 10.79 -4.29 -20.54
N VAL A 69 9.78 -3.56 -20.99
CA VAL A 69 9.03 -3.90 -22.18
C VAL A 69 9.94 -3.39 -23.27
N GLU A 70 10.72 -4.28 -23.88
CA GLU A 70 11.40 -3.98 -25.15
C GLU A 70 10.31 -3.48 -26.10
N ALA A 71 10.31 -2.18 -26.36
CA ALA A 71 9.48 -1.61 -27.41
C ALA A 71 9.91 -2.31 -28.72
N PRO A 72 8.96 -2.81 -29.54
CA PRO A 72 9.33 -3.42 -30.80
C PRO A 72 10.08 -2.37 -31.63
N LEU A 73 11.28 -2.74 -32.09
CA LEU A 73 12.11 -1.94 -32.97
C LEU A 73 11.24 -1.44 -34.14
N GLY A 74 11.00 -0.13 -34.19
CA GLY A 74 10.35 0.50 -35.33
C GLY A 74 11.17 0.26 -36.61
N PRO A 75 10.53 0.21 -37.79
CA PRO A 75 11.22 -0.12 -39.02
C PRO A 75 12.28 0.93 -39.33
N GLY A 76 13.49 0.45 -39.63
CA GLY A 76 14.60 1.28 -40.04
C GLY A 76 14.22 2.15 -41.23
N LEU A 77 14.56 3.44 -41.15
CA LEU A 77 14.68 4.28 -42.33
C LEU A 77 15.76 3.69 -43.23
N ALA A 78 15.33 3.26 -44.42
CA ALA A 78 16.16 3.20 -45.62
C ALA A 78 16.13 4.57 -46.31
#